data_AF-A0A8S8XWH9-F1
#
_entry.id   AF-A0A8S8XWH9-F1
#
_cell.length_a   1.000
_cell.length_b   1.000
_cell.length_c   1.000
_cell.angle_alpha   90.00
_cell.angle_beta   90.00
_cell.angle_gamma   90.00
#
_symmetry.space_group_name_H-M   'P 1'
#
loop_
_entity.id
_entity.type
_entity.pdbx_description
1 polymer ?
#
loop_
_entity_poly.entity_id
_entity_poly.type
_entity_poly.pdbx_seq_one_letter_code
_entity_poly.pdbx_strand_id
1 'polypeptide(L)'
;MELAIKLRGIVHGQGWKYSSLLTGNDEKWNVEILSANRIDNLLFRKGLIDIPDKERLNFIVEESNKVLVKAQARLEALEYIPSGLQ
;
A
#
# COMPACT_ATOMS: atom_id res chain seq x y z
N MET A 1 14.04 13.02 13.25
CA MET A 1 12.56 13.00 13.33
C MET A 1 11.88 13.94 12.33
N GLU A 2 12.23 15.23 12.30
CA GLU A 2 11.62 16.23 11.41
C GLU A 2 11.62 15.83 9.92
N LEU A 3 12.76 15.34 9.43
CA LEU A 3 12.90 14.80 8.09
C LEU A 3 11.88 13.68 7.78
N ALA A 4 11.67 12.77 8.72
CA ALA A 4 10.73 11.66 8.56
C ALA A 4 9.27 12.15 8.49
N ILE A 5 8.91 13.18 9.27
CA ILE A 5 7.60 13.84 9.19
C ILE A 5 7.40 14.50 7.82
N LYS A 6 8.43 15.21 7.33
CA LYS A 6 8.40 15.87 6.02
C LYS A 6 8.25 14.86 4.88
N LEU A 7 9.02 13.77 4.92
CA LEU A 7 8.92 12.65 3.98
C LEU A 7 7.49 12.09 3.96
N ARG A 8 6.91 11.79 5.13
CA ARG A 8 5.53 11.31 5.26
C ARG A 8 4.53 12.28 4.62
N GLY A 9 4.70 13.59 4.84
CA GLY A 9 3.86 14.63 4.26
C GLY A 9 3.90 14.65 2.73
N ILE A 10 5.09 14.54 2.14
CA ILE A 10 5.27 14.50 0.68
C ILE A 10 4.54 13.30 0.07
N VAL A 11 4.78 12.09 0.60
CA VAL A 11 4.16 10.88 0.04
C VAL A 11 2.64 10.86 0.26
N HIS A 12 2.13 11.45 1.36
CA HIS A 12 0.69 11.67 1.56
C HIS A 12 0.10 12.54 0.45
N GLY A 13 0.77 13.65 0.10
CA GLY A 13 0.37 14.54 -1.00
C GLY A 13 0.33 13.84 -2.36
N GLN A 14 1.18 12.84 -2.57
CA GLN A 14 1.22 12.00 -3.77
C GLN A 14 0.25 10.81 -3.74
N GLY A 15 -0.65 10.74 -2.75
CA GLY A 15 -1.71 9.74 -2.69
C GLY A 15 -1.41 8.47 -1.88
N TRP A 16 -0.31 8.43 -1.14
CA TRP A 16 0.04 7.37 -0.19
C TRP A 16 -0.53 7.66 1.21
N LYS A 17 -1.87 7.73 1.29
CA LYS A 17 -2.59 8.25 2.47
C LYS A 17 -2.40 7.44 3.75
N TYR A 18 -2.00 6.17 3.65
CA TYR A 18 -1.78 5.30 4.81
C TYR A 18 -0.33 5.27 5.28
N SER A 19 0.56 6.08 4.69
CA SER A 19 1.95 6.15 5.15
C SER A 19 2.03 6.68 6.58
N SER A 20 2.91 6.10 7.39
CA SER A 20 2.96 6.33 8.82
C SER A 20 4.40 6.58 9.30
N LEU A 21 4.53 7.29 10.42
CA LEU A 21 5.80 7.36 11.14
C LEU A 21 5.82 6.18 12.12
N LEU A 22 6.76 5.26 11.94
CA LEU A 22 6.97 4.14 12.84
C LEU A 22 7.93 4.53 13.97
N THR A 23 8.26 3.57 14.83
CA THR A 23 9.29 3.75 15.87
C THR A 23 10.64 4.12 15.26
N GLY A 24 11.32 5.06 15.91
CA GLY A 24 12.68 5.47 15.61
C GLY A 24 13.52 5.61 16.88
N ASN A 25 14.79 5.92 16.71
CA ASN A 25 15.71 6.33 17.77
C ASN A 25 16.28 7.72 17.45
N ASP A 26 17.26 8.16 18.25
CA ASP A 26 17.86 9.49 18.12
C ASP A 26 18.59 9.68 16.77
N GLU A 27 19.02 8.59 16.14
CA GLU A 27 19.77 8.63 14.88
C GLU A 27 18.89 8.43 13.65
N LYS A 28 17.84 7.61 13.75
CA LYS A 28 17.05 7.13 12.60
C LYS A 28 15.58 6.98 12.93
N TRP A 29 14.75 7.45 12.02
CA TRP A 29 13.30 7.30 12.07
C TRP A 29 12.80 6.55 10.86
N ASN A 30 11.94 5.57 11.08
CA ASN A 30 11.35 4.76 10.01
C ASN A 30 10.04 5.39 9.54
N VAL A 31 9.90 5.54 8.22
CA VAL A 31 8.63 5.95 7.58
C VAL A 31 8.14 4.77 6.76
N GLU A 32 6.95 4.29 7.08
CA GLU A 32 6.27 3.29 6.26
C GLU A 32 5.52 4.03 5.14
N ILE A 33 5.77 3.63 3.89
CA ILE A 33 5.02 4.13 2.73
C ILE A 33 4.06 3.04 2.29
N LEU A 34 2.76 3.27 2.49
CA LEU A 34 1.74 2.24 2.33
C LEU A 34 0.66 2.64 1.32
N SER A 35 0.41 1.75 0.36
CA SER A 35 -0.65 1.93 -0.63
C SER A 35 -2.03 1.77 0.01
N ALA A 36 -2.99 2.55 -0.48
CA ALA A 36 -4.41 2.38 -0.18
C ALA A 36 -5.07 1.25 -0.99
N ASN A 37 -4.42 0.78 -2.05
CA ASN A 37 -4.98 -0.22 -2.94
C ASN A 37 -4.85 -1.59 -2.28
N ARG A 38 -5.97 -2.14 -1.82
CA ARG A 38 -6.07 -3.47 -1.22
C ARG A 38 -7.34 -4.17 -1.68
N ILE A 39 -7.30 -5.49 -1.68
CA ILE A 39 -8.48 -6.34 -1.82
C ILE A 39 -8.33 -7.52 -0.88
N ASP A 40 -9.36 -7.79 -0.08
CA ASP A 40 -9.37 -8.89 0.88
C ASP A 40 -10.47 -9.86 0.46
N ASN A 41 -10.09 -11.08 0.07
CA ASN A 41 -11.02 -12.11 -0.35
C ASN A 41 -10.96 -13.31 0.60
N LEU A 42 -12.10 -13.68 1.17
CA LEU A 42 -12.21 -14.94 1.91
C LEU A 42 -12.32 -16.10 0.90
N LEU A 43 -11.21 -16.80 0.70
CA LEU A 43 -11.16 -17.93 -0.25
C LEU A 43 -11.57 -19.26 0.40
N PHE A 44 -11.22 -19.44 1.67
CA PHE A 44 -11.50 -20.67 2.39
C PHE A 44 -11.70 -20.41 3.88
N ARG A 45 -12.68 -21.10 4.46
CA ARG A 45 -12.84 -21.23 5.90
C ARG A 45 -13.28 -22.64 6.20
N LYS A 46 -12.57 -23.33 7.10
CA LYS A 46 -12.95 -24.67 7.54
C LYS A 46 -14.38 -24.65 8.09
N GLY A 47 -15.23 -25.53 7.56
CA GLY A 47 -16.64 -25.64 7.96
C GLY A 47 -17.60 -24.70 7.20
N LEU A 48 -17.12 -23.95 6.20
CA LEU A 48 -17.97 -23.16 5.31
C LEU A 48 -18.48 -24.02 4.15
N ILE A 49 -19.76 -23.89 3.81
CA ILE A 49 -20.42 -24.63 2.72
C ILE A 49 -20.29 -23.87 1.37
N ASP A 50 -19.92 -22.58 1.42
CA ASP A 50 -19.84 -21.69 0.26
C ASP A 50 -18.39 -21.42 -0.17
N ILE A 51 -17.71 -22.47 -0.66
CA ILE A 51 -16.39 -22.34 -1.28
C ILE A 51 -16.57 -21.64 -2.64
N PRO A 52 -15.73 -20.65 -3.01
CA PRO A 52 -15.82 -19.99 -4.30
C PRO A 52 -15.77 -20.98 -5.46
N ASP A 53 -16.78 -20.92 -6.33
CA ASP A 53 -16.76 -21.65 -7.59
C ASP A 53 -15.77 -21.03 -8.59
N LYS A 54 -15.65 -21.66 -9.75
CA LYS A 54 -14.73 -21.21 -10.80
C LYS A 54 -15.01 -19.77 -11.27
N GLU A 55 -16.27 -19.38 -11.37
CA GLU A 55 -16.66 -18.05 -11.85
C GLU A 55 -16.26 -16.98 -10.82
N ARG A 56 -16.58 -17.23 -9.54
CA ARG A 56 -16.19 -16.36 -8.44
C ARG A 56 -14.67 -16.25 -8.29
N LEU A 57 -13.93 -17.35 -8.48
CA LEU A 57 -12.47 -17.32 -8.49
C LEU A 57 -11.91 -16.48 -9.64
N ASN A 58 -12.44 -16.63 -10.86
CA ASN A 58 -12.03 -15.83 -12.00
C ASN A 58 -12.27 -14.34 -11.77
N PHE A 59 -13.45 -13.99 -11.23
CA PHE A 59 -13.76 -12.61 -10.85
C PHE A 59 -12.77 -12.05 -9.81
N ILE A 60 -12.47 -12.83 -8.76
CA ILE A 60 -11.49 -12.43 -7.73
C ILE A 60 -10.11 -12.16 -8.35
N VAL A 61 -9.65 -13.03 -9.27
CA VAL A 61 -8.36 -12.85 -9.95
C VAL A 61 -8.37 -11.57 -10.79
N GLU A 62 -9.44 -11.33 -11.55
CA GLU A 62 -9.56 -10.15 -12.40
C GLU A 62 -9.52 -8.85 -11.58
N GLU A 63 -10.32 -8.77 -10.50
CA GLU A 63 -10.33 -7.59 -9.62
C GLU A 63 -9.01 -7.41 -8.88
N SER A 64 -8.37 -8.50 -8.46
CA SER A 64 -7.03 -8.45 -7.82
C SER A 64 -5.98 -7.90 -8.77
N ASN A 65 -6.02 -8.30 -10.05
CA ASN A 65 -5.12 -7.78 -11.07
C ASN A 65 -5.34 -6.28 -11.33
N LYS A 66 -6.60 -5.82 -11.34
CA LYS A 66 -6.92 -4.39 -11.45
C LYS A 66 -6.33 -3.58 -10.28
N VAL A 67 -6.40 -4.12 -9.06
CA VAL A 67 -5.80 -3.50 -7.86
C VAL A 67 -4.28 -3.45 -7.97
N LEU A 68 -3.66 -4.54 -8.43
CA LEU A 68 -2.21 -4.61 -8.64
C LEU A 68 -1.71 -3.57 -9.65
N VAL A 69 -2.33 -3.49 -10.83
CA VAL A 69 -1.94 -2.51 -11.86
C VAL A 69 -2.06 -1.08 -11.35
N LYS A 70 -3.14 -0.75 -10.62
CA LYS A 70 -3.31 0.57 -10.00
C LYS A 70 -2.23 0.87 -8.96
N ALA A 71 -1.78 -0.13 -8.20
CA ALA A 71 -0.72 0.02 -7.22
C ALA A 71 0.64 0.24 -7.88
N GLN A 72 0.95 -0.51 -8.95
CA GLN A 72 2.18 -0.36 -9.72
C GLN A 72 2.29 1.01 -10.39
N ALA A 73 1.22 1.47 -11.05
CA ALA A 73 1.19 2.80 -11.66
C ALA A 73 1.42 3.92 -10.62
N ARG A 74 0.94 3.73 -9.38
CA ARG A 74 1.19 4.70 -8.30
C ARG A 74 2.62 4.66 -7.80
N LEU A 75 3.26 3.49 -7.79
CA LEU A 75 4.68 3.36 -7.48
C LEU A 75 5.54 4.09 -8.51
N GLU A 76 5.22 3.98 -9.79
CA GLU A 76 5.90 4.72 -10.86
C GLU A 76 5.69 6.23 -10.76
N ALA A 77 4.50 6.65 -10.31
CA ALA A 77 4.16 8.06 -10.09
C ALA A 77 4.71 8.63 -8.78
N LEU A 78 5.38 7.82 -7.94
CA LEU A 78 6.08 8.33 -6.77
C LEU A 78 7.26 9.17 -7.26
N GLU A 79 7.06 10.48 -7.33
CA GLU A 79 8.08 11.41 -7.80
C GLU A 79 9.32 11.31 -6.93
N TYR A 80 10.48 11.52 -7.56
CA TYR A 80 11.77 11.58 -6.87
C TYR A 80 11.67 12.51 -5.67
N ILE A 81 11.79 11.93 -4.47
CA ILE A 81 11.80 12.69 -3.24
C ILE A 81 13.17 13.37 -3.18
N PRO A 82 13.24 14.71 -3.26
CA PRO A 82 14.50 15.40 -3.45
C PRO A 82 15.52 15.01 -2.38
N SER A 83 16.70 14.57 -2.82
CA SER A 83 17.85 14.25 -1.94
C SER A 83 18.37 15.46 -1.15
N GLY A 84 17.91 16.68 -1.48
CA GLY A 84 18.24 17.94 -0.78
C GLY A 84 17.51 18.16 0.54
N LEU A 85 17.11 17.08 1.21
CA LEU A 85 16.50 17.09 2.54
C LEU A 85 17.54 17.02 3.69
N GLN A 86 18.78 17.42 3.38
CA GLN A 86 19.86 17.61 4.36
C GLN A 86 19.65 18.91 5.14
#